data_AF-A0A353CB69-F1
#
_entry.id   AF-A0A353CB69-F1
#
_cell.length_a   1.000
_cell.length_b   1.000
_cell.length_c   1.000
_cell.angle_alpha   90.00
_cell.angle_beta   90.00
_cell.angle_gamma   90.00
#
_symmetry.space_group_name_H-M   'P 1'
#
loop_
_entity.id
_entity.type
_entity.pdbx_description
1 polymer ?
#
loop_
_entity_poly.entity_id
_entity_poly.type
_entity_poly.pdbx_seq_one_letter_code
_entity_poly.pdbx_strand_id
1 'polypeptide(L)'
;MLIGIGILVAVSIPENSPMRSAPGFRVSQASVDRLRASGVPDDVLAKAAPIVGQEIFGKTAYDNALKSRLGEENAKKYGEAFQQNAEPVSPQLTASSAPLMLSIVSLIFLLFLIPGIVHGYVAGTVKSHKDIVQGMSKTMSTMGYYIVLAFFASLFIAAFGQSNLGALLALKGAGALQSLALPPQVTIIGIILLTAFVNLLIGSASAKWALLAPIFVPLLMQLGMSPELAQAAYRIGDSTTNIITPLMPYFPLVVVFAQRYVKNTGIGTLVSLMLPYTVVFMITWIIFLIIYWALGIPLGIQAPYTYP
;
A
#
# COMPACT_ATOMS: atom_id res chain seq x y z
N MET A 1 20.40 22.94 2.13
CA MET A 1 20.15 23.67 3.40
C MET A 1 18.66 23.78 3.74
N LEU A 2 17.81 24.30 2.85
CA LEU A 2 16.35 24.45 3.09
C LEU A 2 15.59 23.14 3.40
N ILE A 3 15.90 22.04 2.69
CA ILE A 3 15.29 20.72 2.96
C ILE A 3 15.70 20.20 4.35
N GLY A 4 16.95 20.44 4.76
CA GLY A 4 17.45 20.06 6.09
C GLY A 4 16.77 20.84 7.23
N ILE A 5 16.48 22.12 7.02
CA ILE A 5 15.73 22.96 7.97
C ILE A 5 14.26 22.49 8.05
N GLY A 6 13.62 22.14 6.94
CA GLY A 6 12.25 21.61 6.92
C GLY A 6 12.11 20.28 7.67
N ILE A 7 13.09 19.39 7.55
CA ILE A 7 13.15 18.14 8.32
C ILE A 7 13.40 18.44 9.81
N LEU A 8 14.29 19.38 10.15
CA LEU A 8 14.53 19.77 11.54
C LEU A 8 13.27 20.34 12.21
N VAL A 9 12.53 21.19 11.48
CA VAL A 9 11.25 21.75 11.96
C VAL A 9 10.23 20.65 12.16
N ALA A 10 10.09 19.71 11.22
CA ALA A 10 9.18 18.57 11.34
C ALA A 10 9.50 17.68 12.56
N VAL A 11 10.79 17.39 12.81
CA VAL A 11 11.23 16.59 13.97
C VAL A 11 11.02 17.34 15.30
N SER A 12 11.04 18.67 15.29
CA SER A 12 10.79 19.51 16.47
C SER A 12 9.31 19.78 16.77
N ILE A 13 8.37 19.25 15.99
CA ILE A 13 6.93 19.46 16.22
C ILE A 13 6.53 18.78 17.54
N PRO A 14 5.95 19.50 18.51
CA PRO A 14 5.52 18.94 19.81
C PRO A 14 4.53 17.77 19.67
N GLU A 15 4.49 16.87 20.66
CA GLU A 15 3.58 15.71 20.66
C GLU A 15 2.09 16.09 20.66
N ASN A 16 1.74 17.25 21.20
CA ASN A 16 0.38 17.79 21.22
C ASN A 16 -0.01 18.53 19.93
N SER A 17 0.84 18.52 18.90
CA SER A 17 0.56 19.22 17.66
C SER A 17 -0.61 18.59 16.91
N PRO A 18 -1.53 19.41 16.35
CA PRO A 18 -2.59 18.92 15.49
C PRO A 18 -2.08 18.31 14.17
N MET A 19 -0.79 18.43 13.85
CA MET A 19 -0.19 17.85 12.65
C MET A 19 0.17 16.36 12.82
N ARG A 20 0.19 15.85 14.05
CA ARG A 20 0.43 14.44 14.37
C ARG A 20 -0.87 13.64 14.29
N SER A 21 -0.76 12.32 14.20
CA SER A 21 -1.91 11.43 14.32
C SER A 21 -2.61 11.58 15.69
N ALA A 22 -3.85 11.11 15.78
CA ALA A 22 -4.45 10.87 17.09
C ALA A 22 -3.61 9.87 17.90
N PRO A 23 -3.75 9.83 19.23
CA PRO A 23 -3.15 8.79 20.07
C PRO A 23 -3.49 7.40 19.54
N GLY A 24 -2.50 6.52 19.53
CA GLY A 24 -2.64 5.16 19.02
C GLY A 24 -2.80 4.12 20.11
N PHE A 25 -3.19 2.95 19.67
CA PHE A 25 -3.38 1.76 20.48
C PHE A 25 -2.59 0.61 19.85
N ARG A 26 -1.85 -0.12 20.69
CA ARG A 26 -1.14 -1.33 20.27
C ARG A 26 -1.50 -2.48 21.19
N VAL A 27 -1.99 -3.58 20.61
CA VAL A 27 -2.18 -4.83 21.35
C VAL A 27 -0.85 -5.58 21.29
N SER A 28 -0.06 -5.56 22.35
CA SER A 28 1.19 -6.33 22.43
C SER A 28 0.92 -7.76 22.87
N GLN A 29 1.95 -8.62 22.83
CA GLN A 29 1.84 -9.96 23.39
C GLN A 29 1.52 -9.92 24.90
N ALA A 30 2.07 -8.94 25.62
CA ALA A 30 1.75 -8.72 27.03
C ALA A 30 0.28 -8.28 27.22
N SER A 31 -0.27 -7.47 26.30
CA SER A 31 -1.71 -7.16 26.28
C SER A 31 -2.56 -8.42 26.11
N VAL A 32 -2.16 -9.34 25.24
CA VAL A 32 -2.86 -10.62 25.01
C VAL A 32 -2.86 -11.47 26.28
N ASP A 33 -1.73 -11.55 26.99
CA ASP A 33 -1.64 -12.31 28.23
C ASP A 33 -2.52 -11.71 29.36
N ARG A 34 -2.59 -10.38 29.45
CA ARG A 34 -3.52 -9.69 30.36
C ARG A 34 -4.99 -9.92 29.97
N LEU A 35 -5.30 -9.92 28.68
CA LEU A 35 -6.66 -10.21 28.19
C LEU A 35 -7.07 -11.64 28.53
N ARG A 36 -6.17 -12.61 28.35
CA ARG A 36 -6.40 -14.00 28.78
C ARG A 36 -6.66 -14.08 30.29
N ALA A 37 -5.87 -13.39 31.10
CA ALA A 37 -6.06 -13.31 32.56
C ALA A 37 -7.39 -12.63 32.96
N SER A 38 -7.89 -11.70 32.14
CA SER A 38 -9.20 -11.04 32.35
C SER A 38 -10.42 -11.87 31.89
N GLY A 39 -10.20 -13.10 31.40
CA GLY A 39 -11.27 -14.01 31.00
C GLY A 39 -11.73 -13.85 29.55
N VAL A 40 -10.93 -13.21 28.68
CA VAL A 40 -11.17 -13.22 27.24
C VAL A 40 -10.84 -14.62 26.69
N PRO A 41 -11.77 -15.31 26.03
CA PRO A 41 -11.54 -16.65 25.48
C PRO A 41 -10.42 -16.70 24.43
N ASP A 42 -9.67 -17.81 24.38
CA ASP A 42 -8.55 -17.97 23.44
C ASP A 42 -8.99 -17.95 21.96
N ASP A 43 -10.23 -18.33 21.63
CA ASP A 43 -10.77 -18.24 20.27
C ASP A 43 -10.97 -16.78 19.83
N VAL A 44 -11.32 -15.90 20.77
CA VAL A 44 -11.44 -14.45 20.54
C VAL A 44 -10.06 -13.82 20.40
N LEU A 45 -9.09 -14.24 21.23
CA LEU A 45 -7.70 -13.80 21.13
C LEU A 45 -7.06 -14.22 19.80
N ALA A 46 -7.32 -15.45 19.34
CA ALA A 46 -6.84 -15.95 18.06
C ALA A 46 -7.38 -15.12 16.88
N LYS A 47 -8.64 -14.69 16.93
CA LYS A 47 -9.22 -13.79 15.91
C LYS A 47 -8.55 -12.42 15.90
N ALA A 48 -8.08 -11.93 17.05
CA ALA A 48 -7.36 -10.67 17.15
C ALA A 48 -5.88 -10.78 16.75
N ALA A 49 -5.31 -11.98 16.58
CA ALA A 49 -3.89 -12.17 16.24
C ALA A 49 -3.38 -11.28 15.07
N PRO A 50 -4.14 -11.05 13.98
CA PRO A 50 -3.68 -10.22 12.87
C PRO A 50 -3.47 -8.73 13.21
N ILE A 51 -4.03 -8.24 14.33
CA ILE A 51 -3.84 -6.85 14.78
C ILE A 51 -2.87 -6.75 15.97
N VAL A 52 -2.39 -7.88 16.51
CA VAL A 52 -1.37 -7.90 17.56
C VAL A 52 -0.06 -7.36 16.98
N GLY A 53 0.60 -6.46 17.71
CA GLY A 53 1.81 -5.78 17.30
C GLY A 53 1.60 -4.59 16.35
N GLN A 54 0.39 -4.38 15.82
CA GLN A 54 0.09 -3.23 14.96
C GLN A 54 -0.19 -1.97 15.78
N GLU A 55 0.36 -0.85 15.33
CA GLU A 55 0.05 0.48 15.87
C GLU A 55 -1.13 1.07 15.10
N ILE A 56 -2.26 1.23 15.79
CA ILE A 56 -3.49 1.75 15.18
C ILE A 56 -3.82 3.09 15.80
N PHE A 57 -3.76 4.16 14.98
CA PHE A 57 -3.94 5.53 15.43
C PHE A 57 -5.40 5.97 15.39
N GLY A 58 -5.91 6.44 16.54
CA GLY A 58 -7.27 6.93 16.71
C GLY A 58 -8.25 5.85 17.18
N LYS A 59 -9.08 6.21 18.16
CA LYS A 59 -10.03 5.29 18.80
C LYS A 59 -11.00 4.64 17.80
N THR A 60 -11.63 5.43 16.94
CA THR A 60 -12.58 4.91 15.95
C THR A 60 -11.93 3.92 14.98
N ALA A 61 -10.68 4.16 14.57
CA ALA A 61 -9.96 3.27 13.68
C ALA A 61 -9.61 1.95 14.39
N TYR A 62 -9.20 2.02 15.65
CA TYR A 62 -8.96 0.86 16.50
C TYR A 62 -10.22 0.03 16.71
N ASP A 63 -11.35 0.67 17.02
CA ASP A 63 -12.63 -0.01 17.24
C ASP A 63 -13.12 -0.70 15.98
N ASN A 64 -12.99 -0.05 14.82
CA ASN A 64 -13.32 -0.65 13.54
C ASN A 64 -12.40 -1.83 13.19
N ALA A 65 -11.11 -1.72 13.49
CA ALA A 65 -10.15 -2.80 13.29
C ALA A 65 -10.50 -4.01 14.15
N LEU A 66 -10.76 -3.82 15.45
CA LEU A 66 -11.25 -4.86 16.35
C LEU A 66 -12.55 -5.48 15.85
N LYS A 67 -13.54 -4.65 15.49
CA LYS A 67 -14.84 -5.09 14.97
C LYS A 67 -14.70 -5.97 13.73
N SER A 68 -13.81 -5.59 12.81
CA SER A 68 -13.55 -6.37 11.58
C SER A 68 -12.96 -7.76 11.84
N ARG A 69 -12.26 -7.94 12.97
CA ARG A 69 -11.60 -9.20 13.34
C ARG A 69 -12.47 -10.09 14.23
N LEU A 70 -13.07 -9.48 15.24
CA LEU A 70 -13.83 -10.21 16.26
C LEU A 70 -15.27 -10.51 15.83
N GLY A 71 -15.82 -9.72 14.88
CA GLY A 71 -17.24 -9.70 14.58
C GLY A 71 -18.01 -8.81 15.56
N GLU A 72 -19.25 -8.44 15.20
CA GLU A 72 -20.06 -7.48 15.96
C GLU A 72 -20.29 -7.87 17.42
N GLU A 73 -20.61 -9.14 17.66
CA GLU A 73 -20.96 -9.64 18.98
C GLU A 73 -19.75 -9.64 19.93
N ASN A 74 -18.62 -10.21 19.49
CA ASN A 74 -17.40 -10.25 20.30
C ASN A 74 -16.79 -8.87 20.47
N ALA A 75 -16.87 -7.99 19.47
CA ALA A 75 -16.40 -6.61 19.61
C ALA A 75 -17.21 -5.84 20.65
N LYS A 76 -18.53 -6.05 20.72
CA LYS A 76 -19.38 -5.45 21.76
C LYS A 76 -19.06 -6.00 23.16
N LYS A 77 -18.79 -7.30 23.27
CA LYS A 77 -18.56 -7.98 24.56
C LYS A 77 -17.15 -7.76 25.12
N TYR A 78 -16.14 -7.75 24.26
CA TYR A 78 -14.73 -7.74 24.67
C TYR A 78 -13.97 -6.47 24.23
N GLY A 79 -14.54 -5.60 23.41
CA GLY A 79 -13.87 -4.42 22.87
C GLY A 79 -13.32 -3.47 23.95
N GLU A 80 -14.06 -3.28 25.04
CA GLU A 80 -13.60 -2.48 26.18
C GLU A 80 -12.39 -3.10 26.88
N ALA A 81 -12.38 -4.42 27.07
CA ALA A 81 -11.24 -5.13 27.63
C ALA A 81 -9.99 -4.96 26.74
N PHE A 82 -10.16 -5.06 25.42
CA PHE A 82 -9.09 -4.79 24.45
C PHE A 82 -8.59 -3.35 24.49
N GLN A 83 -9.46 -2.36 24.70
CA GLN A 83 -9.03 -0.96 24.85
C GLN A 83 -8.25 -0.74 26.15
N GLN A 84 -8.73 -1.30 27.27
CA GLN A 84 -8.08 -1.13 28.58
C GLN A 84 -6.71 -1.80 28.67
N ASN A 85 -6.53 -2.92 27.96
CA ASN A 85 -5.28 -3.68 27.97
C ASN A 85 -4.32 -3.29 26.84
N ALA A 86 -4.75 -2.47 25.87
CA ALA A 86 -3.88 -1.96 24.82
C ALA A 86 -2.83 -0.99 25.39
N GLU A 87 -1.63 -1.06 24.84
CA GLU A 87 -0.57 -0.10 25.14
C GLU A 87 -0.85 1.22 24.40
N PRO A 88 -0.75 2.37 25.09
CA PRO A 88 -0.86 3.66 24.42
C PRO A 88 0.35 3.89 23.52
N VAL A 89 0.09 4.37 22.30
CA VAL A 89 1.13 4.75 21.33
C VAL A 89 1.10 6.27 21.16
N SER A 90 2.25 6.91 21.30
CA SER A 90 2.36 8.36 21.14
C SER A 90 1.99 8.81 19.71
N PRO A 91 1.35 9.98 19.56
CA PRO A 91 1.09 10.61 18.27
C PRO A 91 2.31 10.67 17.34
N GLN A 92 2.18 10.15 16.12
CA GLN A 92 3.26 10.11 15.14
C GLN A 92 3.01 11.08 13.98
N LEU A 93 4.10 11.63 13.42
CA LEU A 93 4.05 12.49 12.23
C LEU A 93 3.98 11.69 10.93
N THR A 94 4.53 10.48 10.92
CA THR A 94 4.65 9.61 9.75
C THR A 94 3.51 8.61 9.63
N ALA A 95 2.59 8.58 10.60
CA ALA A 95 1.39 7.77 10.52
C ALA A 95 0.52 8.24 9.35
N SER A 96 -0.04 7.29 8.59
CA SER A 96 -0.85 7.58 7.41
C SER A 96 -2.11 8.40 7.71
N SER A 97 -2.61 8.35 8.94
CA SER A 97 -3.73 9.14 9.44
C SER A 97 -3.34 10.53 9.96
N ALA A 98 -2.05 10.84 10.06
CA ALA A 98 -1.60 12.16 10.52
C ALA A 98 -2.00 13.25 9.51
N PRO A 99 -2.56 14.39 9.95
CA PRO A 99 -2.92 15.48 9.05
C PRO A 99 -1.76 15.98 8.18
N LEU A 100 -0.52 15.91 8.69
CA LEU A 100 0.69 16.17 7.90
C LEU A 100 0.81 15.23 6.70
N MET A 101 0.66 13.93 6.91
CA MET A 101 0.76 12.92 5.84
C MET A 101 -0.40 13.01 4.86
N LEU A 102 -1.61 13.30 5.33
CA LEU A 102 -2.77 13.56 4.46
C LEU A 102 -2.55 14.80 3.58
N SER A 103 -1.79 15.79 4.07
CA SER A 103 -1.50 17.04 3.35
C SER A 103 -0.18 17.00 2.55
N ILE A 104 0.52 15.87 2.54
CA ILE A 104 1.89 15.81 2.01
C ILE A 104 1.96 16.18 0.53
N VAL A 105 0.95 15.82 -0.26
CA VAL A 105 0.87 16.15 -1.69
C VAL A 105 0.77 17.67 -1.89
N SER A 106 -0.07 18.35 -1.11
CA SER A 106 -0.22 19.81 -1.14
C SER A 106 1.06 20.51 -0.68
N LEU A 107 1.76 19.97 0.32
CA LEU A 107 3.03 20.51 0.79
C LEU A 107 4.13 20.36 -0.26
N ILE A 108 4.22 19.21 -0.93
CA ILE A 108 5.14 18.99 -2.05
C ILE A 108 4.82 19.96 -3.19
N PHE A 109 3.54 20.18 -3.50
CA PHE A 109 3.13 21.17 -4.49
C PHE A 109 3.65 22.57 -4.14
N LEU A 110 3.47 23.03 -2.90
CA LEU A 110 3.99 24.33 -2.46
C LEU A 110 5.53 24.38 -2.48
N LEU A 111 6.18 23.29 -2.07
CA LEU A 111 7.63 23.16 -2.05
C LEU A 111 8.25 23.32 -3.45
N PHE A 112 7.56 22.88 -4.50
CA PHE A 112 8.02 23.07 -5.88
C PHE A 112 7.51 24.37 -6.51
N LEU A 113 6.30 24.80 -6.17
CA LEU A 113 5.69 26.01 -6.70
C LEU A 113 6.48 27.26 -6.27
N ILE A 114 6.76 27.42 -4.97
CA ILE A 114 7.35 28.65 -4.44
C ILE A 114 8.75 28.89 -5.02
N PRO A 115 9.71 27.94 -4.96
CA PRO A 115 11.02 28.12 -5.58
C PRO A 115 10.94 28.24 -7.10
N GLY A 116 10.00 27.53 -7.74
CA GLY A 116 9.76 27.64 -9.19
C GLY A 116 9.35 29.05 -9.63
N ILE A 117 8.45 29.69 -8.86
CA ILE A 117 8.04 31.08 -9.09
C ILE A 117 9.22 32.03 -8.88
N VAL A 118 9.93 31.91 -7.76
CA VAL A 118 11.10 32.76 -7.44
C VAL A 118 12.15 32.65 -8.54
N HIS A 119 12.50 31.43 -8.94
CA HIS A 119 13.43 31.17 -10.03
C HIS A 119 12.94 31.78 -11.36
N GLY A 120 11.65 31.63 -11.69
CA GLY A 120 11.07 32.19 -12.90
C GLY A 120 11.21 33.70 -13.00
N TYR A 121 10.97 34.41 -11.88
CA TYR A 121 11.17 35.87 -11.82
C TYR A 121 12.64 36.27 -11.90
N VAL A 122 13.53 35.61 -11.15
CA VAL A 122 14.96 35.92 -11.14
C VAL A 122 15.61 35.65 -12.50
N ALA A 123 15.22 34.57 -13.18
CA ALA A 123 15.70 34.22 -14.51
C ALA A 123 15.08 35.07 -15.64
N GLY A 124 14.10 35.92 -15.34
CA GLY A 124 13.38 36.73 -16.33
C GLY A 124 12.47 35.94 -17.28
N THR A 125 12.22 34.66 -17.00
CA THR A 125 11.34 33.79 -17.81
C THR A 125 9.87 33.96 -17.46
N VAL A 126 9.57 34.49 -16.26
CA VAL A 126 8.24 34.87 -15.78
C VAL A 126 8.27 36.37 -15.48
N LYS A 127 7.35 37.14 -16.07
CA LYS A 127 7.26 38.60 -15.89
C LYS A 127 6.08 39.00 -15.00
N SER A 128 5.04 38.18 -14.94
CA SER A 128 3.84 38.45 -14.17
C SER A 128 3.15 37.18 -13.66
N HIS A 129 2.21 37.34 -12.73
CA HIS A 129 1.37 36.25 -12.24
C HIS A 129 0.58 35.56 -13.37
N LYS A 130 0.30 36.27 -14.49
CA LYS A 130 -0.37 35.70 -15.65
C LYS A 130 0.47 34.62 -16.32
N ASP A 131 1.79 34.80 -16.38
CA ASP A 131 2.69 33.82 -16.99
C ASP A 131 2.75 32.53 -16.16
N ILE A 132 2.65 32.66 -14.82
CA ILE A 132 2.54 31.53 -13.90
C ILE A 132 1.25 30.75 -14.18
N VAL A 133 0.10 31.44 -14.20
CA VAL A 133 -1.21 30.83 -14.48
C VAL A 133 -1.25 30.19 -15.87
N GLN A 134 -0.61 30.82 -16.86
CA GLN A 134 -0.51 30.29 -18.22
C GLN A 134 0.36 29.03 -18.27
N GLY A 135 1.48 28.98 -17.52
CA GLY A 135 2.31 27.79 -17.38
C GLY A 135 1.55 26.62 -16.72
N MET A 136 0.79 26.90 -15.66
CA MET A 136 -0.07 25.91 -15.02
C MET A 136 -1.16 25.40 -15.97
N SER A 137 -1.85 26.32 -16.66
CA SER A 137 -2.89 25.98 -17.66
C SER A 137 -2.32 25.14 -18.80
N LYS A 138 -1.14 25.48 -19.31
CA LYS A 138 -0.47 24.72 -20.37
C LYS A 138 -0.13 23.31 -19.91
N THR A 139 0.34 23.16 -18.68
CA THR A 139 0.63 21.84 -18.08
C THR A 139 -0.65 21.02 -17.96
N MET A 140 -1.75 21.61 -17.46
CA MET A 140 -3.04 20.92 -17.37
C MET A 140 -3.62 20.54 -18.75
N SER A 141 -3.42 21.37 -19.77
CA SER A 141 -3.82 21.03 -21.14
C SER A 141 -3.12 19.77 -21.66
N THR A 142 -1.84 19.56 -21.32
CA THR A 142 -1.13 18.31 -21.66
C THR A 142 -1.64 17.09 -20.90
N MET A 143 -2.37 17.28 -19.79
CA MET A 143 -3.03 16.23 -19.03
C MET A 143 -4.42 15.86 -19.55
N GLY A 144 -4.91 16.45 -20.64
CA GLY A 144 -6.25 16.14 -21.17
C GLY A 144 -6.44 14.64 -21.47
N TYR A 145 -5.46 14.01 -22.11
CA TYR A 145 -5.46 12.56 -22.35
C TYR A 145 -5.46 11.74 -21.05
N TYR A 146 -4.69 12.20 -20.06
CA TYR A 146 -4.61 11.59 -18.74
C TYR A 146 -5.97 11.57 -18.03
N ILE A 147 -6.68 12.70 -18.04
CA ILE A 147 -7.96 12.83 -17.36
C ILE A 147 -8.99 11.87 -17.99
N VAL A 148 -9.02 11.76 -19.32
CA VAL A 148 -9.94 10.86 -20.02
C VAL A 148 -9.64 9.39 -19.69
N LEU A 149 -8.37 8.98 -19.73
CA LEU A 149 -8.01 7.59 -19.40
C LEU A 149 -8.28 7.27 -17.93
N ALA A 150 -7.90 8.16 -17.01
CA ALA A 150 -8.14 7.98 -15.57
C ALA A 150 -9.64 7.89 -15.24
N PHE A 151 -10.50 8.62 -15.97
CA PHE A 151 -11.95 8.53 -15.84
C PHE A 151 -12.47 7.13 -16.17
N PHE A 152 -12.13 6.56 -17.33
CA PHE A 152 -12.58 5.22 -17.67
C PHE A 152 -11.94 4.13 -16.79
N ALA A 153 -10.67 4.30 -16.41
CA ALA A 153 -9.99 3.38 -15.50
C ALA A 153 -10.64 3.37 -14.11
N SER A 154 -11.04 4.52 -13.57
CA SER A 154 -11.72 4.58 -12.26
C SER A 154 -13.10 3.92 -12.31
N LEU A 155 -13.85 4.09 -13.40
CA LEU A 155 -15.13 3.40 -13.62
C LEU A 155 -14.95 1.87 -13.69
N PHE A 156 -13.93 1.40 -14.41
CA PHE A 156 -13.60 -0.02 -14.44
C PHE A 156 -13.23 -0.55 -13.05
N ILE A 157 -12.35 0.15 -12.31
CA ILE A 157 -11.95 -0.25 -10.95
C ILE A 157 -13.17 -0.30 -10.02
N ALA A 158 -14.08 0.67 -10.12
CA ALA A 158 -15.31 0.71 -9.34
C ALA A 158 -16.22 -0.48 -9.67
N ALA A 159 -16.49 -0.74 -10.95
CA ALA A 159 -17.31 -1.86 -11.40
C ALA A 159 -16.68 -3.21 -11.05
N PHE A 160 -15.37 -3.35 -11.24
CA PHE A 160 -14.62 -4.56 -10.90
C PHE A 160 -14.63 -4.82 -9.39
N GLY A 161 -14.44 -3.78 -8.57
CA GLY A 161 -14.55 -3.85 -7.12
C GLY A 161 -15.94 -4.29 -6.66
N GLN A 162 -17.00 -3.72 -7.23
CA GLN A 162 -18.39 -4.09 -6.90
C GLN A 162 -18.76 -5.51 -7.34
N SER A 163 -18.16 -5.99 -8.44
CA SER A 163 -18.46 -7.33 -8.98
C SER A 163 -17.95 -8.47 -8.11
N ASN A 164 -17.06 -8.21 -7.14
CA ASN A 164 -16.33 -9.22 -6.36
C ASN A 164 -15.52 -10.21 -7.21
N LEU A 165 -15.33 -9.96 -8.51
CA LEU A 165 -14.57 -10.86 -9.40
C LEU A 165 -13.13 -11.03 -8.93
N GLY A 166 -12.50 -9.97 -8.41
CA GLY A 166 -11.16 -10.06 -7.82
C GLY A 166 -11.09 -11.00 -6.61
N ALA A 167 -12.08 -10.94 -5.71
CA ALA A 167 -12.17 -11.84 -4.56
C ALA A 167 -12.45 -13.30 -5.01
N LEU A 168 -13.36 -13.49 -5.98
CA LEU A 168 -13.70 -14.80 -6.52
C LEU A 168 -12.49 -15.46 -7.22
N LEU A 169 -11.74 -14.70 -8.02
CA LEU A 169 -10.52 -15.17 -8.69
C LEU A 169 -9.44 -15.53 -7.67
N ALA A 170 -9.26 -14.73 -6.62
CA ALA A 170 -8.32 -15.02 -5.55
C ALA A 170 -8.69 -16.29 -4.77
N LEU A 171 -9.97 -16.48 -4.43
CA LEU A 171 -10.47 -17.68 -3.75
C LEU A 171 -10.32 -18.94 -4.61
N LYS A 172 -10.72 -18.88 -5.89
CA LYS A 172 -10.56 -20.02 -6.81
C LYS A 172 -9.09 -20.35 -7.08
N GLY A 173 -8.24 -19.33 -7.24
CA GLY A 173 -6.80 -19.50 -7.42
C GLY A 173 -6.13 -20.10 -6.18
N ALA A 174 -6.53 -19.65 -4.99
CA ALA A 174 -6.09 -20.20 -3.72
C ALA A 174 -6.47 -21.69 -3.56
N GLY A 175 -7.73 -22.04 -3.83
CA GLY A 175 -8.20 -23.43 -3.78
C GLY A 175 -7.50 -24.33 -4.80
N ALA A 176 -7.21 -23.83 -6.00
CA ALA A 176 -6.44 -24.54 -7.01
C ALA A 176 -4.98 -24.76 -6.59
N LEU A 177 -4.34 -23.78 -5.94
CA LEU A 177 -2.99 -23.94 -5.41
C LEU A 177 -2.94 -24.96 -4.27
N GLN A 178 -3.94 -24.95 -3.38
CA GLN A 178 -4.04 -25.89 -2.27
C GLN A 178 -4.23 -27.34 -2.75
N SER A 179 -5.05 -27.57 -3.78
CA SER A 179 -5.29 -28.92 -4.31
C SER A 179 -4.08 -29.54 -5.02
N LEU A 180 -3.14 -28.72 -5.48
CA LEU A 180 -1.91 -29.19 -6.12
C LEU A 180 -0.84 -29.67 -5.12
N ALA A 181 -1.03 -29.45 -3.81
CA ALA A 181 -0.10 -29.87 -2.75
C ALA A 181 1.38 -29.50 -3.04
N LEU A 182 1.61 -28.33 -3.63
CA LEU A 182 2.91 -27.91 -4.11
C LEU A 182 3.86 -27.55 -2.96
N PRO A 183 5.19 -27.71 -3.16
CA PRO A 183 6.18 -27.23 -2.21
C PRO A 183 6.02 -25.72 -1.93
N PRO A 184 6.29 -25.25 -0.69
CA PRO A 184 6.08 -23.85 -0.27
C PRO A 184 6.68 -22.80 -1.22
N GLN A 185 7.88 -23.07 -1.75
CA GLN A 185 8.58 -22.18 -2.67
C GLN A 185 7.82 -22.03 -3.99
N VAL A 186 7.26 -23.11 -4.51
CA VAL A 186 6.47 -23.09 -5.75
C VAL A 186 5.15 -22.37 -5.53
N THR A 187 4.52 -22.58 -4.37
CA THR A 187 3.29 -21.90 -3.97
C THR A 187 3.49 -20.38 -3.90
N ILE A 188 4.60 -19.92 -3.32
CA ILE A 188 4.93 -18.48 -3.27
C ILE A 188 5.15 -17.88 -4.66
N ILE A 189 5.81 -18.60 -5.57
CA ILE A 189 5.93 -18.17 -6.97
C ILE A 189 4.54 -18.03 -7.59
N GLY A 190 3.64 -18.98 -7.35
CA GLY A 190 2.24 -18.90 -7.80
C GLY A 190 1.52 -17.65 -7.28
N ILE A 191 1.70 -17.30 -6.00
CA ILE A 191 1.13 -16.09 -5.40
C ILE A 191 1.70 -14.81 -6.03
N ILE A 192 3.01 -14.77 -6.32
CA ILE A 192 3.64 -13.65 -7.03
C ILE A 192 3.01 -13.46 -8.41
N LEU A 193 2.89 -14.53 -9.19
CA LEU A 193 2.31 -14.49 -10.54
C LEU A 193 0.83 -14.11 -10.52
N LEU A 194 0.05 -14.64 -9.57
CA LEU A 194 -1.36 -14.30 -9.39
C LEU A 194 -1.51 -12.82 -9.02
N THR A 195 -0.68 -12.31 -8.11
CA THR A 195 -0.69 -10.89 -7.73
C THR A 195 -0.31 -10.00 -8.90
N ALA A 196 0.72 -10.39 -9.66
CA ALA A 196 1.15 -9.68 -10.87
C ALA A 196 0.04 -9.62 -11.93
N PHE A 197 -0.75 -10.68 -12.07
CA PHE A 197 -1.91 -10.72 -12.95
C PHE A 197 -3.05 -9.81 -12.45
N VAL A 198 -3.41 -9.90 -11.17
CA VAL A 198 -4.45 -9.03 -10.56
C VAL A 198 -4.04 -7.56 -10.64
N ASN A 199 -2.75 -7.26 -10.55
CA ASN A 199 -2.20 -5.91 -10.68
C ASN A 199 -2.50 -5.27 -12.05
N LEU A 200 -2.64 -6.07 -13.11
CA LEU A 200 -3.05 -5.54 -14.41
C LEU A 200 -4.46 -4.96 -14.40
N LEU A 201 -5.33 -5.41 -13.47
CA LEU A 201 -6.73 -5.00 -13.37
C LEU A 201 -6.95 -3.91 -12.31
N ILE A 202 -6.21 -3.94 -11.20
CA ILE A 202 -6.37 -2.99 -10.08
C ILE A 202 -5.06 -2.25 -9.86
N GLY A 203 -4.96 -0.98 -10.28
CA GLY A 203 -3.70 -0.22 -10.16
C GLY A 203 -3.29 0.17 -8.72
N SER A 204 -4.21 0.15 -7.74
CA SER A 204 -3.92 0.58 -6.37
C SER A 204 -3.35 -0.55 -5.50
N ALA A 205 -2.11 -0.37 -5.02
CA ALA A 205 -1.45 -1.31 -4.11
C ALA A 205 -2.25 -1.51 -2.81
N SER A 206 -2.77 -0.44 -2.19
CA SER A 206 -3.53 -0.58 -0.94
C SER A 206 -4.88 -1.27 -1.16
N ALA A 207 -5.55 -1.01 -2.29
CA ALA A 207 -6.84 -1.63 -2.59
C ALA A 207 -6.71 -3.14 -2.87
N LYS A 208 -5.68 -3.55 -3.63
CA LYS A 208 -5.41 -4.98 -3.85
C LYS A 208 -5.00 -5.68 -2.57
N TRP A 209 -4.13 -5.11 -1.76
CA TRP A 209 -3.72 -5.75 -0.51
C TRP A 209 -4.92 -5.93 0.43
N ALA A 210 -5.78 -4.93 0.54
CA ALA A 210 -7.01 -5.04 1.32
C ALA A 210 -7.94 -6.17 0.83
N LEU A 211 -7.97 -6.42 -0.48
CA LEU A 211 -8.72 -7.50 -1.11
C LEU A 211 -8.07 -8.88 -0.92
N LEU A 212 -6.76 -8.96 -1.14
CA LEU A 212 -6.02 -10.23 -1.23
C LEU A 212 -5.53 -10.73 0.13
N ALA A 213 -5.15 -9.84 1.05
CA ALA A 213 -4.59 -10.23 2.35
C ALA A 213 -5.54 -11.11 3.19
N PRO A 214 -6.86 -10.82 3.30
CA PRO A 214 -7.78 -11.69 4.04
C PRO A 214 -7.93 -13.10 3.46
N ILE A 215 -7.49 -13.33 2.22
CA ILE A 215 -7.57 -14.61 1.52
C ILE A 215 -6.21 -15.31 1.55
N PHE A 216 -5.15 -14.63 1.10
CA PHE A 216 -3.81 -15.21 0.95
C PHE A 216 -3.12 -15.43 2.28
N VAL A 217 -3.27 -14.52 3.25
CA VAL A 217 -2.56 -14.66 4.53
C VAL A 217 -3.05 -15.90 5.29
N PRO A 218 -4.37 -16.12 5.51
CA PRO A 218 -4.83 -17.33 6.18
C PRO A 218 -4.52 -18.62 5.40
N LEU A 219 -4.59 -18.59 4.07
CA LEU A 219 -4.25 -19.73 3.22
C LEU A 219 -2.78 -20.14 3.39
N LEU A 220 -1.86 -19.19 3.27
CA LEU A 220 -0.44 -19.45 3.34
C LEU A 220 -0.03 -19.89 4.76
N MET A 221 -0.65 -19.33 5.79
CA MET A 221 -0.48 -19.77 7.18
C MET A 221 -0.89 -21.24 7.38
N GLN A 222 -2.00 -21.70 6.77
CA GLN A 222 -2.40 -23.12 6.81
C GLN A 222 -1.38 -24.04 6.11
N LEU A 223 -0.63 -23.51 5.16
CA LEU A 223 0.44 -24.22 4.46
C LEU A 223 1.81 -24.06 5.16
N GLY A 224 1.82 -23.53 6.38
CA GLY A 224 3.04 -23.35 7.20
C GLY A 224 3.91 -22.16 6.79
N MET A 225 3.38 -21.21 6.00
CA MET A 225 4.10 -20.01 5.54
C MET A 225 3.63 -18.76 6.28
N SER A 226 4.57 -17.88 6.59
CA SER A 226 4.30 -16.69 7.40
C SER A 226 3.50 -15.59 6.67
N PRO A 227 2.73 -14.75 7.40
CA PRO A 227 2.13 -13.54 6.85
C PRO A 227 3.14 -12.58 6.21
N GLU A 228 4.35 -12.52 6.74
CA GLU A 228 5.42 -11.65 6.24
C GLU A 228 5.91 -12.12 4.87
N LEU A 229 6.02 -13.42 4.68
CA LEU A 229 6.35 -14.01 3.39
C LEU A 229 5.22 -13.79 2.37
N ALA A 230 3.96 -13.90 2.81
CA ALA A 230 2.79 -13.56 1.99
C ALA A 230 2.83 -12.09 1.52
N GLN A 231 3.17 -11.18 2.43
CA GLN A 231 3.30 -9.75 2.13
C GLN A 231 4.48 -9.47 1.19
N ALA A 232 5.63 -10.12 1.40
CA ALA A 232 6.79 -10.00 0.52
C ALA A 232 6.45 -10.46 -0.92
N ALA A 233 5.83 -11.63 -1.06
CA ALA A 233 5.36 -12.16 -2.34
C ALA A 233 4.38 -11.20 -3.03
N TYR A 234 3.42 -10.67 -2.28
CA TYR A 234 2.48 -9.66 -2.78
C TYR A 234 3.20 -8.41 -3.31
N ARG A 235 4.16 -7.85 -2.57
CA ARG A 235 4.89 -6.63 -3.00
C ARG A 235 5.70 -6.84 -4.27
N ILE A 236 6.25 -8.03 -4.47
CA ILE A 236 6.94 -8.39 -5.71
C ILE A 236 5.96 -8.42 -6.88
N GLY A 237 4.83 -9.11 -6.74
CA GLY A 237 3.82 -9.18 -7.79
C GLY A 237 3.22 -7.81 -8.13
N ASP A 238 2.87 -7.02 -7.10
CA ASP A 238 2.30 -5.67 -7.25
C ASP A 238 3.25 -4.72 -7.99
N SER A 239 4.55 -4.78 -7.71
CA SER A 239 5.50 -3.83 -8.30
C SER A 239 5.87 -4.15 -9.75
N THR A 240 6.02 -5.43 -10.10
CA THR A 240 6.66 -5.87 -11.35
C THR A 240 5.83 -5.59 -12.61
N THR A 241 4.49 -5.55 -12.50
CA THR A 241 3.60 -5.30 -13.66
C THR A 241 3.02 -3.88 -13.71
N ASN A 242 3.41 -2.98 -12.78
CA ASN A 242 2.93 -1.59 -12.77
C ASN A 242 3.29 -0.82 -14.05
N ILE A 243 4.42 -1.14 -14.67
CA ILE A 243 4.92 -0.45 -15.87
C ILE A 243 4.20 -0.87 -17.16
N ILE A 244 3.39 -1.92 -17.12
CA ILE A 244 2.62 -2.42 -18.27
C ILE A 244 1.10 -2.30 -18.09
N THR A 245 0.61 -1.84 -16.94
CA THR A 245 -0.83 -1.65 -16.74
C THR A 245 -1.29 -0.25 -17.17
N PRO A 246 -2.12 -0.13 -18.22
CA PRO A 246 -2.69 1.16 -18.63
C PRO A 246 -3.70 1.70 -17.63
N LEU A 247 -4.13 0.87 -16.66
CA LEU A 247 -5.04 1.24 -15.58
C LEU A 247 -4.32 1.91 -14.40
N MET A 248 -2.98 1.95 -14.40
CA MET A 248 -2.24 2.73 -13.41
C MET A 248 -2.53 4.21 -13.61
N PRO A 249 -2.92 4.96 -12.55
CA PRO A 249 -3.27 6.37 -12.68
C PRO A 249 -2.20 7.19 -13.41
N TYR A 250 -0.92 6.92 -13.17
CA TYR A 250 0.21 7.64 -13.76
C TYR A 250 0.58 7.22 -15.20
N PHE A 251 0.06 6.11 -15.72
CA PHE A 251 0.42 5.60 -17.05
C PHE A 251 0.25 6.63 -18.18
N PRO A 252 -0.86 7.39 -18.29
CA PRO A 252 -1.00 8.38 -19.36
C PRO A 252 0.01 9.53 -19.26
N LEU A 253 0.46 9.90 -18.05
CA LEU A 253 1.51 10.91 -17.87
C LEU A 253 2.82 10.43 -18.50
N VAL A 254 3.16 9.15 -18.32
CA VAL A 254 4.35 8.54 -18.93
C VAL A 254 4.24 8.54 -20.46
N VAL A 255 3.05 8.26 -21.01
CA VAL A 255 2.79 8.36 -22.46
C VAL A 255 3.05 9.78 -22.97
N VAL A 256 2.55 10.82 -22.28
CA VAL A 256 2.77 12.23 -22.66
C VAL A 256 4.25 12.60 -22.63
N PHE A 257 5.00 12.11 -21.64
CA PHE A 257 6.45 12.31 -21.59
C PHE A 257 7.18 11.60 -22.71
N ALA A 258 6.78 10.38 -23.07
CA ALA A 258 7.35 9.68 -24.23
C ALA A 258 7.02 10.42 -25.54
N GLN A 259 5.80 10.94 -25.69
CA GLN A 259 5.35 11.76 -26.83
C GLN A 259 6.10 13.10 -26.97
N ARG A 260 6.81 13.55 -25.93
CA ARG A 260 7.71 14.70 -26.05
C ARG A 260 8.86 14.42 -27.01
N TYR A 261 9.39 13.19 -27.00
CA TYR A 261 10.53 12.75 -27.80
C TYR A 261 10.11 11.96 -29.04
N VAL A 262 9.12 11.08 -28.91
CA VAL A 262 8.64 10.21 -29.99
C VAL A 262 7.13 10.39 -30.15
N LYS A 263 6.72 11.26 -31.07
CA LYS A 263 5.34 11.74 -31.24
C LYS A 263 4.30 10.63 -31.46
N ASN A 264 4.70 9.53 -32.07
CA ASN A 264 3.81 8.40 -32.38
C ASN A 264 3.65 7.40 -31.22
N THR A 265 4.19 7.69 -30.04
CA THR A 265 4.06 6.79 -28.89
C THR A 265 2.63 6.79 -28.37
N GLY A 266 1.98 5.62 -28.39
CA GLY A 266 0.68 5.38 -27.76
C GLY A 266 0.79 4.45 -26.55
N ILE A 267 -0.36 4.08 -25.98
CA ILE A 267 -0.44 3.10 -24.89
C ILE A 267 0.24 1.79 -25.30
N GLY A 268 -0.16 1.21 -26.44
CA GLY A 268 0.36 -0.08 -26.89
C GLY A 268 1.86 -0.07 -27.14
N THR A 269 2.40 1.03 -27.68
CA THR A 269 3.84 1.20 -27.88
C THR A 269 4.59 1.18 -26.56
N LEU A 270 4.08 1.89 -25.55
CA LEU A 270 4.71 1.96 -24.24
C LEU A 270 4.61 0.62 -23.49
N VAL A 271 3.45 -0.04 -23.52
CA VAL A 271 3.26 -1.38 -22.93
C VAL A 271 4.22 -2.38 -23.58
N SER A 272 4.32 -2.39 -24.91
CA SER A 272 5.20 -3.31 -25.65
C SER A 272 6.68 -3.06 -25.33
N LEU A 273 7.07 -1.79 -25.19
CA LEU A 273 8.42 -1.40 -24.81
C LEU A 273 8.77 -1.84 -23.37
N MET A 274 7.80 -1.78 -22.46
CA MET A 274 7.99 -2.09 -21.03
C MET A 274 7.81 -3.57 -20.70
N LEU A 275 7.17 -4.36 -21.58
CA LEU A 275 6.93 -5.79 -21.37
C LEU A 275 8.21 -6.60 -21.08
N PRO A 276 9.32 -6.43 -21.82
CA PRO A 276 10.57 -7.13 -21.50
C PRO A 276 11.11 -6.76 -20.11
N TYR A 277 10.98 -5.50 -19.69
CA TYR A 277 11.40 -5.04 -18.36
C TYR A 277 10.59 -5.72 -17.25
N THR A 278 9.26 -5.83 -17.43
CA THR A 278 8.41 -6.56 -16.48
C THR A 278 8.85 -8.01 -16.34
N VAL A 279 9.12 -8.70 -17.45
CA VAL A 279 9.55 -10.12 -17.41
C VAL A 279 10.88 -10.27 -16.69
N VAL A 280 11.87 -9.45 -17.04
CA VAL A 280 13.20 -9.50 -16.40
C VAL A 280 13.12 -9.15 -14.92
N PHE A 281 12.39 -8.09 -14.53
CA PHE A 281 12.23 -7.73 -13.13
C PHE A 281 11.51 -8.80 -12.33
N MET A 282 10.46 -9.40 -12.88
CA MET A 282 9.70 -10.45 -12.21
C MET A 282 10.56 -11.68 -11.95
N ILE A 283 11.28 -12.17 -12.96
CA ILE A 283 12.19 -13.31 -12.82
C ILE A 283 13.29 -12.99 -11.79
N THR A 284 13.92 -11.82 -11.90
CA THR A 284 15.00 -11.40 -11.01
C THR A 284 14.52 -11.32 -9.56
N TRP A 285 13.34 -10.74 -9.32
CA TRP A 285 12.77 -10.63 -7.98
C TRP A 285 12.37 -11.98 -7.39
N ILE A 286 11.81 -12.88 -8.21
CA ILE A 286 11.49 -14.24 -7.77
C ILE A 286 12.76 -14.96 -7.35
N ILE A 287 13.80 -14.95 -8.21
CA ILE A 287 15.09 -15.58 -7.91
C ILE A 287 15.69 -14.98 -6.64
N PHE A 288 15.66 -13.66 -6.52
CA PHE A 288 16.15 -12.97 -5.33
C PHE A 288 15.43 -13.45 -4.07
N LEU A 289 14.10 -13.50 -4.06
CA LEU A 289 13.34 -13.98 -2.90
C LEU A 289 13.67 -15.43 -2.55
N ILE A 290 13.76 -16.32 -3.55
CA ILE A 290 14.06 -17.73 -3.32
C ILE A 290 15.47 -17.91 -2.76
N ILE A 291 16.48 -17.19 -3.29
CA ILE A 291 17.85 -17.24 -2.76
C ILE A 291 17.88 -16.67 -1.34
N TYR A 292 17.23 -15.54 -1.11
CA TYR A 292 17.18 -14.88 0.20
C TYR A 292 16.53 -15.78 1.27
N TRP A 293 15.48 -16.51 0.89
CA TRP A 293 14.86 -17.55 1.72
C TRP A 293 15.77 -18.75 1.92
N ALA A 294 16.42 -19.27 0.87
CA ALA A 294 17.32 -20.42 0.98
C ALA A 294 18.54 -20.13 1.89
N LEU A 295 19.01 -18.90 1.92
CA LEU A 295 20.07 -18.44 2.82
C LEU A 295 19.60 -18.20 4.27
N GLY A 296 18.29 -18.32 4.54
CA GLY A 296 17.71 -18.12 5.86
C GLY A 296 17.79 -16.69 6.36
N ILE A 297 18.02 -15.70 5.49
CA ILE A 297 18.14 -14.30 5.89
C ILE A 297 16.74 -13.82 6.26
N PRO A 298 16.50 -13.28 7.47
CA PRO A 298 15.16 -12.87 7.87
C PRO A 298 14.63 -11.76 6.95
N LEU A 299 13.33 -11.81 6.63
CA LEU A 299 12.65 -10.80 5.80
C LEU A 299 12.62 -9.42 6.48
N GLY A 300 12.86 -9.38 7.78
CA GLY A 300 12.81 -8.22 8.65
C GLY A 300 12.96 -8.63 10.12
N ILE A 301 12.91 -7.65 11.01
CA ILE A 301 12.94 -7.90 12.47
C ILE A 301 11.69 -8.71 12.82
N GLN A 302 11.88 -9.90 13.42
CA GLN A 302 10.79 -10.83 13.77
C GLN A 302 9.91 -11.26 12.58
N ALA A 303 10.46 -11.34 11.37
CA ALA A 303 9.75 -11.77 10.17
C ALA A 303 10.27 -13.14 9.68
N PRO A 304 9.81 -14.26 10.29
CA PRO A 304 10.18 -15.60 9.87
C PRO A 304 9.56 -15.93 8.50
N TYR A 305 10.02 -17.01 7.86
CA TYR A 305 9.40 -17.53 6.63
C TYR A 305 8.26 -18.52 6.91
N THR A 306 8.31 -19.16 8.07
CA THR A 306 7.41 -20.24 8.46
C THR A 306 6.43 -19.78 9.51
N TYR A 307 5.22 -20.32 9.46
CA TYR A 307 4.18 -20.14 10.46
C TYR A 307 3.92 -21.50 11.16
N PRO A 308 3.97 -21.56 12.51
CA PRO A 308 3.74 -22.78 13.27
C PRO A 308 2.27 -23.24 13.29
#